data_AF-A0A7C5R0I9-F1
#
_entry.id   AF-A0A7C5R0I9-F1
#
_cell.length_a   1.000
_cell.length_b   1.000
_cell.length_c   1.000
_cell.angle_alpha   90.00
_cell.angle_beta   90.00
_cell.angle_gamma   90.00
#
_symmetry.space_group_name_H-M   'P 1'
#
loop_
_entity.id
_entity.type
_entity.pdbx_description
1 polymer ?
#
loop_
_entity_poly.entity_id
_entity_poly.type
_entity_poly.pdbx_seq_one_letter_code
_entity_poly.pdbx_strand_id
1 'polypeptide(L)' 'MKRRKWTGKEKLQIVLEGMRGQVPLGELCARHQLSQSQYYQWRDPLLNQGEKVFDRGGP' A
#
# COMPACT_ATOMS: atom_id res chain seq x y z
N MET A 1 7.12 19.41 13.68
CA MET A 1 7.45 18.04 13.22
C MET A 1 7.32 17.98 11.70
N LYS A 2 8.37 17.62 10.95
CA LYS A 2 8.26 17.44 9.50
C LYS A 2 7.49 16.15 9.24
N ARG A 3 6.30 16.24 8.62
CA ARG A 3 5.59 15.05 8.14
C ARG A 3 6.47 14.35 7.11
N ARG A 4 6.75 13.07 7.34
CA ARG A 4 7.42 12.23 6.35
C ARG A 4 6.60 12.28 5.07
N LYS A 5 7.25 12.50 3.93
CA LYS A 5 6.62 12.42 2.60
C LYS A 5 7.01 11.10 1.98
N TRP A 6 6.02 10.30 1.60
CA TRP A 6 6.23 9.08 0.83
C TRP A 6 6.03 9.39 -0.65
N THR A 7 7.02 9.03 -1.46
CA THR A 7 6.92 9.00 -2.92
C THR A 7 5.94 7.91 -3.36
N GLY A 8 5.45 7.98 -4.60
CA GLY A 8 4.56 6.95 -5.14
C GLY A 8 5.18 5.55 -5.12
N LYS A 9 6.48 5.45 -5.43
CA LYS A 9 7.24 4.19 -5.40
C LYS A 9 7.30 3.58 -4.00
N GLU A 10 7.60 4.39 -2.98
CA GLU A 10 7.64 3.92 -1.59
C GLU A 10 6.27 3.44 -1.12
N LYS A 11 5.19 4.18 -1.43
CA LYS A 11 3.83 3.75 -1.09
C LYS A 11 3.52 2.38 -1.69
N LEU A 12 3.86 2.19 -2.98
CA LEU A 12 3.64 0.92 -3.67
C LEU A 12 4.43 -0.22 -3.01
N GLN A 13 5.71 -0.02 -2.71
CA GLN A 13 6.53 -1.04 -2.04
C GLN A 13 5.95 -1.46 -0.69
N ILE A 14 5.53 -0.49 0.13
CA ILE A 14 4.93 -0.75 1.45
C ILE A 14 3.61 -1.52 1.30
N VAL A 15 2.74 -1.11 0.36
CA VAL A 15 1.46 -1.79 0.11
C VAL A 15 1.70 -3.25 -0.31
N LEU A 16 2.62 -3.50 -1.24
CA LEU A 16 2.96 -4.84 -1.70
C LEU A 16 3.57 -5.73 -0.61
N GLU A 17 4.41 -5.18 0.27
CA GLU A 17 4.96 -5.90 1.42
C GLU A 17 3.83 -6.34 2.38
N GLY A 18 2.88 -5.43 2.67
CA GLY A 18 1.71 -5.76 3.50
C GLY A 18 0.77 -6.77 2.84
N MET A 19 0.59 -6.72 1.52
CA MET A 19 -0.21 -7.71 0.78
C MET A 19 0.41 -9.09 0.78
N ARG A 20 1.75 -9.19 0.86
CA ARG A 20 2.45 -10.47 0.93
C ARG A 20 2.20 -11.19 2.26
N GLY A 21 1.82 -10.47 3.32
CA GLY A 21 1.44 -11.05 4.60
C GLY A 21 2.57 -11.72 5.38
N GLN A 22 3.83 -11.42 5.06
CA GLN A 22 5.00 -12.01 5.75
C GLN A 22 5.15 -11.52 7.19
N VAL A 23 4.67 -10.31 7.49
CA VAL A 23 4.65 -9.72 8.83
C VAL A 23 3.26 -9.20 9.15
N PRO A 24 2.88 -9.14 10.45
CA PRO A 24 1.63 -8.51 10.86
C PRO A 24 1.56 -7.05 10.38
N LEU A 25 0.37 -6.60 9.96
CA LEU A 25 0.18 -5.23 9.45
C LEU A 25 0.62 -4.15 10.45
N GLY A 26 0.40 -4.39 11.75
CA GLY A 26 0.85 -3.48 12.81
C GLY A 26 2.37 -3.29 12.86
N GLU A 27 3.13 -4.38 12.66
CA GLU A 27 4.59 -4.33 12.63
C GLU A 27 5.10 -3.60 11.38
N LEU A 28 4.51 -3.88 10.22
CA LEU A 28 4.80 -3.17 8.98
C LEU A 28 4.56 -1.66 9.14
N CYS A 29 3.40 -1.30 9.67
CA CYS A 29 3.02 0.10 9.90
C CYS A 29 4.02 0.78 10.87
N ALA A 30 4.41 0.12 11.96
CA ALA A 30 5.41 0.65 12.89
C ALA A 30 6.78 0.89 12.20
N ARG A 31 7.27 -0.08 11.42
CA ARG A 31 8.55 0.00 10.69
C ARG A 31 8.58 1.19 9.73
N HIS A 32 7.47 1.47 9.06
CA HIS A 32 7.35 2.57 8.10
C HIS A 32 6.83 3.88 8.69
N GLN A 33 6.63 3.95 10.01
CA GLN A 33 6.05 5.12 10.71
C GLN A 33 4.70 5.52 10.11
N LEU A 34 3.86 4.52 9.85
CA LEU A 34 2.57 4.62 9.21
C LEU A 34 1.46 4.25 10.20
N SER A 35 0.26 4.79 10.01
CA SER A 35 -0.94 4.22 10.64
C SER A 35 -1.56 3.16 9.73
N GLN A 36 -2.28 2.18 10.32
CA GLN A 36 -3.01 1.18 9.53
C GLN A 36 -4.05 1.85 8.60
N SER A 37 -4.71 2.91 9.07
CA SER A 37 -5.64 3.68 8.24
C SER A 37 -4.97 4.27 7.01
N GLN A 38 -3.75 4.78 7.14
CA GLN A 38 -2.99 5.32 6.01
C GLN A 38 -2.54 4.22 5.04
N TYR A 39 -2.26 3.00 5.54
CA TYR A 39 -1.99 1.84 4.68
C TYR A 39 -3.21 1.51 3.82
N TYR A 40 -4.39 1.41 4.44
CA TYR A 40 -5.64 1.12 3.71
C TYR A 40 -6.01 2.22 2.71
N GLN A 41 -5.80 3.49 3.06
CA GLN A 41 -5.96 4.62 2.13
C GLN A 41 -5.08 4.52 0.87
N TRP A 42 -3.98 3.76 0.91
CA TRP A 42 -3.14 3.51 -0.27
C TRP A 42 -3.49 2.20 -0.97
N ARG A 43 -3.75 1.14 -0.20
CA ARG A 43 -4.08 -0.17 -0.73
C ARG A 43 -5.41 -0.16 -1.50
N ASP A 44 -6.46 0.42 -0.93
CA ASP A 44 -7.80 0.27 -1.49
C ASP A 44 -7.93 0.94 -2.87
N PRO A 45 -7.42 2.17 -3.10
CA PRO A 45 -7.39 2.75 -4.45
C PRO A 45 -6.52 1.97 -5.43
N LEU A 46 -5.41 1.38 -4.96
CA LEU A 46 -4.53 0.55 -5.81
C LEU A 46 -5.27 -0.69 -6.30
N LEU A 47 -5.99 -1.39 -5.42
CA LEU A 47 -6.76 -2.58 -5.78
C LEU A 47 -7.94 -2.23 -6.71
N ASN A 48 -8.69 -1.17 -6.39
CA ASN A 48 -9.82 -0.71 -7.21
C ASN A 48 -9.41 -0.26 -8.62
N GLN A 49 -8.21 0.30 -8.78
CA GLN A 49 -7.67 0.63 -10.10
C GLN A 49 -7.02 -0.57 -10.77
N GLY A 50 -6.45 -1.49 -10.00
CA GLY A 50 -5.88 -2.75 -10.47
C GLY A 50 -6.92 -3.63 -11.14
N GLU A 51 -8.14 -3.72 -10.60
CA GLU A 51 -9.28 -4.43 -11.22
C GLU A 51 -9.50 -3.99 -12.68
N LYS A 52 -9.50 -2.67 -12.92
CA LYS A 52 -9.69 -2.08 -14.25
C LYS A 52 -8.59 -2.45 -15.25
N VAL A 53 -7.42 -2.87 -14.78
CA VAL A 53 -6.34 -3.36 -15.64
C VAL A 53 -6.73 -4.70 -16.26
N PHE A 54 -7.41 -5.57 -15.51
CA PHE A 54 -7.86 -6.86 -15.98
C PHE A 54 -9.13 -6.76 -16.83
N ASP A 55 -10.02 -5.80 -16.54
CA ASP A 55 -11.24 -5.56 -17.34
C ASP A 55 -10.97 -5.00 -18.75
N ARG A 56 -9.86 -4.28 -18.93
CA ARG A 56 -9.51 -3.65 -20.22
C ARG A 56 -8.88 -4.61 -21.23
N GLY A 57 -8.90 -5.91 -20.95
CA GLY A 57 -8.27 -6.93 -21.77
C GLY A 57 -7.00 -7.44 -21.09
N GLY A 58 -7.18 -8.36 -20.15
CA GLY A 58 -6.18 -9.42 -20.00
C GLY A 58 -6.03 -10.16 -21.35
N PRO A 59 -4.82 -10.65 -21.71
CA PRO A 59 -4.65 -11.48 -22.90
C PRO A 59 -5.59 -12.69 -22.91
#